data_AF-A0A7S7TJM7-F1
#
_entry.id   AF-A0A7S7TJM7-F1
#
_cell.length_a   1.000
_cell.length_b   1.000
_cell.length_c   1.000
_cell.angle_alpha   90.00
_cell.angle_beta   90.00
_cell.angle_gamma   90.00
#
_symmetry.space_group_name_H-M   'P 1'
#
loop_
_entity.id
_entity.type
_entity.pdbx_description
1 polymer ?
#
loop_
_entity_poly.entity_id
_entity_poly.type
_entity_poly.pdbx_seq_one_letter_code
_entity_poly.pdbx_strand_id
1 'polypeptide(L)'
;MAKEKPGTIEVKSFGTHHVITQPNPLRKMLLRVPDSDLDDPVARAEKALAGLSGEFKQWMTIEADRLSAAHAAIKRDGFNDRTREELFRAAHDIKGDAATFGYPSAAAAAESLCRIIEHAPDLDAVPAELIAHHINAVQAIVRERTKLDTAMVAGVLSKQLRGIADEFLTHANRDRPEHLEAILAPSIVPNE
;
A
#
# COMPACT_ATOMS: atom_id res chain seq x y z
N MET A 1 -12.11 -63.39 -8.54
CA MET A 1 -12.75 -62.05 -8.58
C MET A 1 -11.73 -61.06 -9.13
N ALA A 2 -12.06 -60.34 -10.19
CA ALA A 2 -11.11 -59.49 -10.90
C ALA A 2 -10.79 -58.23 -10.08
N LYS A 3 -9.49 -57.95 -9.88
CA LYS A 3 -9.00 -56.75 -9.20
C LYS A 3 -9.29 -55.54 -10.11
N GLU A 4 -10.01 -54.54 -9.61
CA GLU A 4 -10.30 -53.31 -10.35
C GLU A 4 -9.00 -52.60 -10.78
N LYS A 5 -8.98 -52.11 -12.02
CA LYS A 5 -7.80 -51.43 -12.60
C LYS A 5 -7.57 -50.08 -11.91
N PRO A 6 -6.30 -49.69 -11.68
CA PRO A 6 -5.98 -48.38 -11.11
C PRO A 6 -6.33 -47.28 -12.12
N GLY A 7 -7.26 -46.39 -11.78
CA GLY A 7 -7.72 -45.30 -12.66
C GLY A 7 -9.23 -45.24 -12.91
N THR A 8 -10.03 -46.01 -12.19
CA THR A 8 -11.50 -45.95 -12.33
C THR A 8 -12.06 -44.79 -11.51
N ILE A 9 -13.05 -44.09 -12.07
CA ILE A 9 -13.82 -43.02 -11.39
C ILE A 9 -14.64 -43.66 -10.26
N GLU A 10 -14.54 -43.11 -9.05
CA GLU A 10 -15.32 -43.57 -7.89
C GLU A 10 -16.58 -42.71 -7.73
N VAL A 11 -17.76 -43.31 -7.79
CA VAL A 11 -19.04 -42.61 -7.60
C VAL A 11 -19.68 -43.06 -6.29
N LYS A 12 -19.85 -42.12 -5.36
CA LYS A 12 -20.57 -42.35 -4.09
C LYS A 12 -21.92 -41.65 -4.14
N SER A 13 -22.99 -42.44 -4.00
CA SER A 13 -24.36 -41.93 -3.90
C SER A 13 -24.72 -41.61 -2.46
N PHE A 14 -25.18 -40.39 -2.22
CA PHE A 14 -25.80 -39.95 -0.98
C PHE A 14 -27.27 -39.63 -1.23
N GLY A 15 -28.08 -39.56 -0.17
CA GLY A 15 -29.53 -39.37 -0.30
C GLY A 15 -29.97 -38.13 -1.09
N THR A 16 -29.12 -37.11 -1.19
CA THR A 16 -29.43 -35.84 -1.89
C THR A 16 -28.50 -35.55 -3.08
N HIS A 17 -27.38 -36.27 -3.23
CA HIS A 17 -26.37 -35.93 -4.22
C HIS A 17 -25.43 -37.11 -4.50
N HIS A 18 -24.66 -37.00 -5.57
CA HIS A 18 -23.60 -37.94 -5.91
C HIS A 18 -22.25 -37.24 -5.86
N VAL A 19 -21.26 -37.88 -5.23
CA VAL A 19 -19.87 -37.43 -5.25
C VAL A 19 -19.09 -38.30 -6.21
N ILE A 20 -18.65 -37.70 -7.32
CA ILE A 20 -17.83 -38.35 -8.35
C ILE A 20 -16.39 -37.93 -8.11
N THR A 21 -15.55 -38.88 -7.70
CA THR A 21 -14.13 -38.65 -7.44
C THR A 21 -13.31 -39.21 -8.60
N GLN A 22 -12.60 -38.33 -9.31
CA GLN A 22 -11.64 -38.76 -10.32
C GLN A 22 -10.38 -39.32 -9.65
N PRO A 23 -9.75 -40.35 -10.25
CA PRO A 23 -8.45 -40.81 -9.80
C PRO A 23 -7.43 -39.66 -9.90
N ASN A 24 -6.64 -39.44 -8.85
CA ASN A 24 -5.60 -38.41 -8.81
C ASN A 24 -4.19 -39.05 -8.93
N PRO A 25 -3.72 -39.36 -10.15
CA PRO A 25 -2.39 -39.94 -10.37
C PRO A 25 -1.27 -38.96 -10.04
N LEU A 26 -1.53 -37.66 -10.12
CA LEU A 26 -0.57 -36.59 -9.80
C LEU A 26 -0.19 -36.58 -8.32
N ARG A 27 -1.03 -37.13 -7.44
CA ARG A 27 -0.73 -37.27 -6.00
C ARG A 27 0.57 -38.05 -5.72
N LYS A 28 0.99 -38.94 -6.63
CA LYS A 28 2.25 -39.69 -6.53
C LYS A 28 3.47 -38.90 -7.01
N MET A 29 3.24 -37.84 -7.80
CA MET A 29 4.28 -36.96 -8.33
C MET A 29 4.57 -35.77 -7.42
N LEU A 30 3.74 -35.56 -6.39
CA LEU A 30 3.98 -34.55 -5.37
C LEU A 30 4.93 -35.12 -4.30
N LEU A 31 6.04 -34.43 -4.08
CA LEU A 31 6.89 -34.65 -2.91
C LEU A 31 6.10 -34.25 -1.66
N ARG A 32 5.75 -35.22 -0.82
CA ARG A 32 5.12 -34.95 0.48
C ARG A 32 6.22 -34.70 1.51
N VAL A 33 6.37 -33.46 1.92
CA VAL A 33 7.18 -33.10 3.08
C VAL A 33 6.37 -33.46 4.34
N PRO A 34 6.94 -34.16 5.33
CA PRO A 34 6.25 -34.44 6.60
C PRO A 34 5.94 -33.14 7.36
N ASP A 35 4.75 -33.03 7.96
CA ASP A 35 4.33 -31.85 8.74
C ASP A 35 5.24 -31.56 9.95
N SER A 36 6.07 -32.52 10.36
CA SER A 36 6.96 -32.41 11.53
C SER A 36 8.23 -31.58 11.30
N ASP A 37 8.52 -31.18 10.06
CA ASP A 37 9.77 -30.51 9.68
C ASP A 37 9.53 -29.22 8.89
N LEU A 38 8.36 -28.60 9.12
CA LEU A 38 8.04 -27.29 8.54
C LEU A 38 8.66 -26.21 9.42
N ASP A 39 9.88 -25.80 9.08
CA ASP A 39 10.33 -24.44 9.38
C ASP A 39 9.22 -23.49 8.93
N ASP A 40 8.54 -22.85 9.88
CA ASP A 40 7.46 -21.92 9.58
C ASP A 40 8.08 -20.66 8.98
N PRO A 41 7.99 -20.48 7.65
CA PRO A 41 8.68 -19.38 6.99
C PRO A 41 8.06 -18.04 7.37
N VAL A 42 6.78 -18.00 7.76
CA VAL A 42 6.08 -16.80 8.19
C VAL A 42 6.58 -16.40 9.58
N ALA A 43 6.57 -17.32 10.54
CA ALA A 43 7.08 -17.03 11.89
C ALA A 43 8.55 -16.60 11.88
N ARG A 44 9.38 -17.20 11.00
CA ARG A 44 10.77 -16.78 10.81
C ARG A 44 10.88 -15.38 10.22
N ALA A 45 10.07 -15.04 9.23
CA ALA A 45 10.03 -13.70 8.64
C ALA A 45 9.56 -12.64 9.65
N GLU A 46 8.50 -12.91 10.41
CA GLU A 46 8.00 -12.03 11.46
C GLU A 46 9.04 -11.78 12.56
N LYS A 47 9.76 -12.83 12.98
CA LYS A 47 10.86 -12.70 13.94
C LYS A 47 12.01 -11.84 13.41
N ALA A 48 12.36 -11.99 12.14
CA ALA A 48 13.37 -11.14 11.50
C ALA A 48 12.91 -9.67 11.46
N LEU A 49 11.65 -9.43 11.09
CA LEU A 49 11.06 -8.09 11.06
C LEU A 49 11.03 -7.44 12.45
N ALA A 50 10.66 -8.21 13.48
CA ALA A 50 10.69 -7.75 14.87
C ALA A 50 12.12 -7.34 15.31
N GLY A 51 13.15 -8.06 14.85
CA GLY A 51 14.55 -7.71 15.09
C GLY A 51 14.98 -6.38 14.48
N LEU A 52 14.35 -5.95 13.38
CA LEU A 52 14.62 -4.68 12.69
C LEU A 52 13.79 -3.51 13.23
N SER A 53 12.78 -3.77 14.06
CA SER A 53 11.82 -2.76 14.51
C SER A 53 12.45 -1.55 15.23
N GLY A 54 13.62 -1.72 15.86
CA GLY A 54 14.39 -0.64 16.47
C GLY A 54 14.89 0.41 15.48
N GLU A 55 15.05 0.04 14.20
CA GLU A 55 15.55 0.91 13.14
C GLU A 55 14.44 1.68 12.41
N PHE A 56 13.18 1.20 12.50
CA PHE A 56 12.05 1.75 11.75
C PHE A 56 11.83 3.24 11.96
N LYS A 57 12.04 3.74 13.19
CA LYS A 57 11.92 5.18 13.47
C LYS A 57 12.97 5.99 12.71
N GLN A 58 14.21 5.50 12.67
CA GLN A 58 15.29 6.19 11.97
C GLN A 58 15.06 6.15 10.46
N TRP A 59 14.73 5.00 9.89
CA TRP A 59 14.40 4.87 8.47
C TRP A 59 13.25 5.80 8.08
N MET A 60 12.19 5.84 8.89
CA MET A 60 11.07 6.74 8.61
C MET A 60 11.45 8.23 8.68
N THR A 61 12.40 8.59 9.54
CA THR A 61 12.96 9.95 9.61
C THR A 61 13.76 10.28 8.34
N ILE A 62 14.58 9.34 7.86
CA ILE A 62 15.36 9.50 6.63
C ILE A 62 14.44 9.72 5.42
N GLU A 63 13.39 8.91 5.29
CA GLU A 63 12.44 9.07 4.18
C GLU A 63 11.67 10.38 4.27
N ALA A 64 11.22 10.79 5.46
CA ALA A 64 10.56 12.07 5.64
C ALA A 64 11.50 13.25 5.27
N ASP A 65 12.76 13.20 5.69
CA ASP A 65 13.75 14.24 5.38
C ASP A 65 14.07 14.30 3.88
N ARG A 66 14.16 13.13 3.22
CA ARG A 66 14.29 13.03 1.77
C ARG A 66 13.10 13.67 1.05
N LEU A 67 11.87 13.41 1.49
CA LEU A 67 10.67 14.07 0.94
C LEU A 67 10.74 15.60 1.09
N SER A 68 11.13 16.08 2.27
CA SER A 68 11.28 17.52 2.51
C SER A 68 12.37 18.14 1.62
N ALA A 69 13.49 17.44 1.41
CA ALA A 69 14.56 17.88 0.53
C ALA A 69 14.13 17.92 -0.95
N ALA A 70 13.38 16.94 -1.42
CA ALA A 70 12.82 16.93 -2.77
C ALA A 70 11.92 18.15 -3.02
N HIS A 71 11.08 18.49 -2.04
CA HIS A 71 10.23 19.69 -2.13
C HIS A 71 11.02 21.00 -2.06
N ALA A 72 12.07 21.07 -1.26
CA ALA A 72 12.98 22.22 -1.28
C ALA A 72 13.65 22.39 -2.64
N ALA A 73 14.01 21.30 -3.32
CA ALA A 73 14.53 21.35 -4.68
C ALA A 73 13.49 21.87 -5.68
N ILE A 74 12.22 21.47 -5.57
CA ILE A 74 11.11 22.03 -6.38
C ILE A 74 10.94 23.53 -6.14
N LYS A 75 10.98 23.98 -4.88
CA LYS A 75 10.88 25.42 -4.57
C LYS A 75 12.00 26.25 -5.19
N ARG A 76 13.18 25.67 -5.38
CA ARG A 76 14.35 26.35 -5.95
C ARG A 76 14.39 26.25 -7.48
N ASP A 77 14.14 25.06 -8.02
CA ASP A 77 14.40 24.70 -9.40
C ASP A 77 13.11 24.56 -10.25
N GLY A 78 11.93 24.70 -9.63
CA GLY A 78 10.62 24.44 -10.24
C GLY A 78 10.31 22.96 -10.44
N PHE A 79 9.15 22.69 -11.03
CA PHE A 79 8.82 21.35 -11.50
C PHE A 79 9.54 21.08 -12.83
N ASN A 80 10.27 19.98 -12.85
CA ASN A 80 10.86 19.37 -14.04
C ASN A 80 10.86 17.84 -13.83
N ASP A 81 11.20 17.08 -14.87
CA ASP A 81 11.17 15.61 -14.81
C ASP A 81 11.91 15.06 -13.58
N ARG A 82 13.10 15.57 -13.29
CA ARG A 82 13.94 15.12 -12.17
C ARG A 82 13.33 15.47 -10.82
N THR A 83 12.89 16.72 -10.61
CA THR A 83 12.36 17.17 -9.31
C THR A 83 10.99 16.57 -9.02
N ARG A 84 10.15 16.42 -10.05
CA ARG A 84 8.87 15.71 -9.96
C ARG A 84 9.07 14.24 -9.63
N GLU A 85 9.95 13.56 -10.34
CA GLU A 85 10.21 12.14 -10.13
C GLU A 85 10.75 11.88 -8.72
N GLU A 86 11.68 12.70 -8.23
CA GLU A 86 12.23 12.51 -6.88
C GLU A 86 11.18 12.78 -5.79
N LEU A 87 10.34 13.79 -5.95
CA LEU A 87 9.22 14.02 -5.01
C LEU A 87 8.27 12.83 -5.00
N PHE A 88 7.94 12.30 -6.18
CA PHE A 88 7.05 11.14 -6.30
C PHE A 88 7.67 9.89 -5.65
N ARG A 89 8.94 9.57 -5.95
CA ARG A 89 9.62 8.41 -5.37
C ARG A 89 9.67 8.51 -3.85
N ALA A 90 10.08 9.66 -3.29
CA ALA A 90 10.12 9.84 -1.85
C ALA A 90 8.73 9.67 -1.19
N ALA A 91 7.66 10.21 -1.80
CA ALA A 91 6.30 10.01 -1.30
C ALA A 91 5.84 8.54 -1.43
N HIS A 92 6.21 7.88 -2.53
CA HIS A 92 5.83 6.50 -2.81
C HIS A 92 6.50 5.51 -1.84
N ASP A 93 7.78 5.72 -1.54
CA ASP A 93 8.53 4.90 -0.59
C ASP A 93 7.90 5.03 0.81
N ILE A 94 7.60 6.27 1.25
CA ILE A 94 6.86 6.51 2.51
C ILE A 94 5.51 5.81 2.51
N LYS A 95 4.74 5.86 1.42
CA LYS A 95 3.45 5.17 1.32
C LYS A 95 3.60 3.65 1.60
N GLY A 96 4.63 3.01 1.05
CA GLY A 96 4.87 1.57 1.23
C GLY A 96 5.44 1.23 2.61
N ASP A 97 6.41 2.01 3.06
CA ASP A 97 7.18 1.75 4.27
C ASP A 97 6.40 2.09 5.54
N ALA A 98 5.64 3.19 5.52
CA ALA A 98 5.01 3.73 6.71
C ALA A 98 4.00 2.76 7.32
N ALA A 99 3.27 1.96 6.53
CA ALA A 99 2.38 0.94 7.08
C ALA A 99 3.15 -0.12 7.89
N THR A 100 4.25 -0.65 7.32
CA THR A 100 5.15 -1.63 7.97
C THR A 100 5.80 -1.06 9.22
N PHE A 101 6.21 0.21 9.18
CA PHE A 101 6.88 0.88 10.30
C PHE A 101 5.88 1.38 11.37
N GLY A 102 4.57 1.25 11.13
CA GLY A 102 3.50 1.61 12.06
C GLY A 102 3.12 3.10 12.06
N TYR A 103 3.29 3.79 10.93
CA TYR A 103 2.89 5.18 10.68
C TYR A 103 1.73 5.26 9.65
N PRO A 104 0.56 4.62 9.89
CA PRO A 104 -0.51 4.54 8.89
C PRO A 104 -1.03 5.92 8.44
N SER A 105 -1.08 6.91 9.34
CA SER A 105 -1.48 8.27 8.97
C SER A 105 -0.48 8.97 8.05
N ALA A 106 0.83 8.67 8.17
CA ALA A 106 1.84 9.18 7.26
C ALA A 106 1.72 8.49 5.89
N ALA A 107 1.44 7.19 5.86
CA ALA A 107 1.15 6.46 4.63
C ALA A 107 -0.02 7.10 3.87
N ALA A 108 -1.12 7.39 4.58
CA ALA A 108 -2.30 8.04 3.98
C ALA A 108 -2.01 9.45 3.44
N ALA A 109 -1.22 10.26 4.15
CA ALA A 109 -0.81 11.58 3.66
C ALA A 109 0.11 11.48 2.44
N ALA A 110 1.07 10.56 2.45
CA ALA A 110 2.00 10.35 1.34
C ALA A 110 1.30 9.79 0.09
N GLU A 111 0.37 8.84 0.26
CA GLU A 111 -0.50 8.37 -0.80
C GLU A 111 -1.34 9.51 -1.41
N SER A 112 -1.77 10.46 -0.58
CA SER A 112 -2.50 11.63 -1.05
C SER A 112 -1.65 12.57 -1.89
N LEU A 113 -0.41 12.77 -1.47
CA LEU A 113 0.56 13.49 -2.27
C LEU A 113 0.86 12.78 -3.61
N CYS A 114 1.04 11.44 -3.61
CA CYS A 114 1.24 10.67 -4.84
C CYS A 114 0.09 10.89 -5.84
N ARG A 115 -1.16 10.81 -5.36
CA ARG A 115 -2.35 11.04 -6.20
C ARG A 115 -2.38 12.43 -6.82
N ILE A 116 -1.97 13.46 -6.10
CA ILE A 116 -1.84 14.82 -6.66
C ILE A 116 -0.80 14.84 -7.79
N ILE A 117 0.38 14.25 -7.56
CA ILE A 117 1.49 14.26 -8.54
C ILE A 117 1.16 13.45 -9.80
N GLU A 118 0.39 12.37 -9.66
CA GLU A 118 0.00 11.49 -10.76
C GLU A 118 -1.19 12.03 -11.56
N HIS A 119 -2.18 12.62 -10.90
CA HIS A 119 -3.47 12.92 -11.50
C HIS A 119 -3.75 14.42 -11.72
N ALA A 120 -2.90 15.32 -11.24
CA ALA A 120 -3.01 16.72 -11.63
C ALA A 120 -2.71 16.86 -13.13
N PRO A 121 -3.59 17.50 -13.93
CA PRO A 121 -3.36 17.67 -15.37
C PRO A 121 -2.17 18.58 -15.67
N ASP A 122 -1.96 19.55 -14.79
CA ASP A 122 -0.80 20.43 -14.76
C ASP A 122 -0.36 20.57 -13.30
N LEU A 123 0.86 20.12 -13.00
CA LEU A 123 1.39 20.11 -11.64
C LEU A 123 1.81 21.51 -11.18
N ASP A 124 2.19 22.40 -12.11
CA ASP A 124 2.54 23.79 -11.80
C ASP A 124 1.30 24.61 -11.42
N ALA A 125 0.11 24.19 -11.88
CA ALA A 125 -1.18 24.79 -11.51
C ALA A 125 -1.71 24.31 -10.15
N VAL A 126 -1.10 23.29 -9.54
CA VAL A 126 -1.49 22.83 -8.20
C VAL A 126 -1.13 23.89 -7.17
N PRO A 127 -2.05 24.27 -6.25
CA PRO A 127 -1.72 25.19 -5.18
C PRO A 127 -0.49 24.69 -4.39
N ALA A 128 0.58 25.48 -4.36
CA ALA A 128 1.84 25.11 -3.69
C ALA A 128 1.62 24.76 -2.21
N GLU A 129 0.66 25.42 -1.57
CA GLU A 129 0.24 25.11 -0.21
C GLU A 129 -0.30 23.69 -0.09
N LEU A 130 -1.10 23.19 -1.04
CA LEU A 130 -1.65 21.84 -0.95
C LEU A 130 -0.54 20.78 -0.86
N ILE A 131 0.50 20.91 -1.69
CA ILE A 131 1.68 20.04 -1.66
C ILE A 131 2.45 20.22 -0.34
N ALA A 132 2.69 21.47 0.07
CA ALA A 132 3.40 21.77 1.30
C ALA A 132 2.70 21.20 2.54
N HIS A 133 1.38 21.28 2.62
CA HIS A 133 0.60 20.78 3.75
C HIS A 133 0.70 19.26 3.88
N HIS A 134 0.70 18.51 2.77
CA HIS A 134 0.91 17.06 2.79
C HIS A 134 2.30 16.69 3.33
N ILE A 135 3.33 17.39 2.88
CA ILE A 135 4.72 17.15 3.31
C ILE A 135 4.90 17.52 4.79
N ASN A 136 4.35 18.65 5.21
CA ASN A 136 4.38 19.09 6.60
C ASN A 136 3.64 18.12 7.51
N ALA A 137 2.50 17.56 7.05
CA ALA A 137 1.78 16.54 7.79
C ALA A 137 2.64 15.27 7.98
N VAL A 138 3.27 14.77 6.91
CA VAL A 138 4.20 13.62 7.01
C VAL A 138 5.32 13.90 8.01
N GLN A 139 5.97 15.07 7.91
CA GLN A 139 7.01 15.50 8.84
C GLN A 139 6.54 15.54 10.30
N ALA A 140 5.37 16.12 10.56
CA ALA A 140 4.81 16.21 11.90
C ALA A 140 4.46 14.84 12.48
N ILE A 141 3.82 13.97 11.68
CA ILE A 141 3.40 12.63 12.09
C ILE A 141 4.62 11.78 12.47
N VAL A 142 5.68 11.81 11.66
CA VAL A 142 6.91 11.05 11.92
C VAL A 142 7.60 11.55 13.19
N ARG A 143 7.62 12.87 13.43
CA ARG A 143 8.24 13.48 14.62
C ARG A 143 7.47 13.22 15.91
N GLU A 144 6.14 13.26 15.86
CA GLU A 144 5.30 13.32 17.07
C GLU A 144 4.60 12.01 17.47
N ARG A 145 4.74 10.91 16.69
CA ARG A 145 4.02 9.63 16.86
C ARG A 145 3.93 9.06 18.29
N THR A 146 4.86 9.39 19.18
CA THR A 146 4.93 8.84 20.54
C THR A 146 3.70 9.08 21.42
N LYS A 147 2.76 9.95 21.03
CA LYS A 147 1.57 10.29 21.82
C LYS A 147 0.30 9.72 21.15
N LEU A 148 -0.53 9.04 21.93
CA LEU A 148 -1.80 8.45 21.45
C LEU A 148 -2.73 9.50 20.83
N ASP A 149 -2.82 10.68 21.46
CA ASP A 149 -3.64 11.81 20.97
C ASP A 149 -3.15 12.31 19.60
N THR A 150 -1.84 12.31 19.38
CA THR A 150 -1.25 12.69 18.09
C THR A 150 -1.65 11.72 16.99
N ALA A 151 -1.79 10.43 17.27
CA ALA A 151 -2.21 9.45 16.25
C ALA A 151 -3.66 9.70 15.76
N MET A 152 -4.57 10.03 16.68
CA MET A 152 -5.95 10.36 16.31
C MET A 152 -6.01 11.66 15.50
N VAL A 153 -5.31 12.71 15.95
CA VAL A 153 -5.22 13.99 15.23
C VAL A 153 -4.60 13.80 13.84
N ALA A 154 -3.54 12.99 13.73
CA ALA A 154 -2.89 12.66 12.47
C ALA A 154 -3.86 11.98 11.49
N GLY A 155 -4.66 11.03 11.96
CA GLY A 155 -5.68 10.38 11.12
C GLY A 155 -6.71 11.37 10.55
N VAL A 156 -7.21 12.29 11.39
CA VAL A 156 -8.16 13.32 10.96
C VAL A 156 -7.51 14.28 9.95
N LEU A 157 -6.29 14.74 10.24
CA LEU A 157 -5.54 15.62 9.35
C LEU A 157 -5.32 14.98 7.97
N SER A 158 -4.80 13.75 7.92
CA SER A 158 -4.57 13.05 6.65
C SER A 158 -5.87 12.85 5.86
N LYS A 159 -6.99 12.57 6.53
CA LYS A 159 -8.31 12.45 5.88
C LYS A 159 -8.80 13.77 5.31
N GLN A 160 -8.61 14.89 6.02
CA GLN A 160 -8.99 16.21 5.53
C GLN A 160 -8.15 16.64 4.33
N LEU A 161 -6.83 16.43 4.39
CA LEU A 161 -5.92 16.70 3.27
C LEU A 161 -6.30 15.88 2.02
N ARG A 162 -6.63 14.60 2.21
CA ARG A 162 -7.16 13.73 1.15
C ARG A 162 -8.43 14.33 0.53
N GLY A 163 -9.40 14.76 1.34
CA GLY A 163 -10.64 15.36 0.84
C GLY A 163 -10.40 16.62 -0.01
N ILE A 164 -9.53 17.52 0.45
CA ILE A 164 -9.17 18.73 -0.30
C ILE A 164 -8.45 18.36 -1.62
N ALA A 165 -7.56 17.36 -1.58
CA ALA A 165 -6.88 16.87 -2.76
C ALA A 165 -7.85 16.29 -3.79
N ASP A 166 -8.81 15.47 -3.35
CA ASP A 166 -9.80 14.86 -4.24
C ASP A 166 -10.76 15.92 -4.84
N GLU A 167 -11.17 16.93 -4.06
CA GLU A 167 -11.96 18.06 -4.56
C GLU A 167 -11.19 18.84 -5.64
N PHE A 168 -9.91 19.15 -5.38
CA PHE A 168 -9.04 19.79 -6.36
C PHE A 168 -8.91 18.94 -7.63
N LEU A 169 -8.59 17.65 -7.50
CA LEU A 169 -8.38 16.75 -8.63
C LEU A 169 -9.66 16.57 -9.47
N THR A 170 -10.82 16.51 -8.82
CA THR A 170 -12.12 16.44 -9.49
C THR A 170 -12.38 17.71 -10.30
N HIS A 171 -12.12 18.88 -9.72
CA HIS A 171 -12.28 20.15 -10.42
C HIS A 171 -11.30 20.30 -11.59
N ALA A 172 -10.03 19.99 -11.36
CA ALA A 172 -8.97 20.12 -12.36
C ALA A 172 -9.15 19.17 -13.54
N ASN A 173 -9.72 17.98 -13.33
CA ASN A 173 -9.96 16.97 -14.37
C ASN A 173 -11.40 16.95 -14.91
N ARG A 174 -12.22 17.98 -14.64
CA ARG A 174 -13.62 18.03 -15.10
C ARG A 174 -13.80 17.82 -16.61
N ASP A 175 -12.79 18.20 -17.39
CA ASP A 175 -12.77 18.13 -18.85
C ASP A 175 -12.06 16.85 -19.39
N ARG A 176 -11.67 15.91 -18.50
CA ARG A 176 -10.95 14.65 -18.78
C ARG A 176 -11.67 13.43 -18.16
N PRO A 177 -12.80 12.98 -18.72
CA PRO A 177 -13.68 12.00 -18.09
C PRO A 177 -13.02 10.64 -17.82
N GLU A 178 -12.11 10.19 -18.67
CA GLU A 178 -11.35 8.95 -18.48
C GLU A 178 -10.39 9.00 -17.28
N HIS A 179 -9.92 10.19 -16.90
CA HIS A 179 -9.09 10.39 -15.70
C HIS A 179 -9.94 10.48 -14.43
N LEU A 180 -11.17 11.00 -14.52
CA LEU A 180 -12.10 11.05 -13.40
C LEU A 180 -12.50 9.65 -12.93
N GLU A 181 -12.70 8.68 -13.84
CA GLU A 181 -12.98 7.30 -13.46
C GLU A 181 -11.86 6.69 -12.61
N ALA A 182 -10.59 6.96 -12.95
CA ALA A 182 -9.44 6.49 -12.17
C ALA A 182 -9.30 7.19 -10.80
N ILE A 183 -9.60 8.49 -10.73
CA ILE A 183 -9.53 9.28 -9.49
C ILE A 183 -10.67 8.91 -8.53
N LEU A 184 -11.89 8.73 -9.06
CA LEU A 184 -13.12 8.45 -8.31
C LEU A 184 -13.31 6.94 -8.05
N ALA A 185 -12.49 6.07 -8.64
CA ALA A 185 -12.54 4.65 -8.38
C ALA A 185 -12.41 4.40 -6.87
N PRO A 186 -13.35 3.65 -6.26
CA PRO A 186 -13.24 3.27 -4.85
C PRO A 186 -11.96 2.45 -4.64
N SER A 187 -11.39 2.56 -3.44
CA SER A 187 -10.26 1.71 -3.06
C SER A 187 -10.61 0.25 -3.28
N ILE A 188 -9.76 -0.47 -4.00
CA ILE A 188 -9.86 -1.93 -4.20
C ILE A 188 -9.39 -2.68 -2.95
N VAL A 189 -8.74 -1.97 -2.02
CA VAL A 189 -8.37 -2.51 -0.71
C VAL A 189 -9.66 -2.62 0.12
N PRO A 190 -9.98 -3.82 0.66
CA PRO A 190 -11.15 -3.99 1.52
C PRO A 190 -11.10 -3.00 2.68
N ASN A 191 -12.25 -2.39 3.00
CA ASN A 191 -12.37 -1.66 4.27
C ASN A 191 -12.26 -2.69 5.41
N GLU A 192 -11.35 -2.45 6.36
CA GLU A 192 -11.29 -3.19 7.63
C GLU A 192 -12.54 -2.97 8.48
#